data_AF-A0A967N7H9-F1
#
_entry.id   AF-A0A967N7H9-F1
#
_cell.length_a   1.000
_cell.length_b   1.000
_cell.length_c   1.000
_cell.angle_alpha   90.00
_cell.angle_beta   90.00
_cell.angle_gamma   90.00
#
_symmetry.space_group_name_H-M   'P 1'
#
loop_
_entity.id
_entity.type
_entity.pdbx_description
1 polymer ?
#
loop_
_entity_poly.entity_id
_entity_poly.type
_entity_poly.pdbx_seq_one_letter_code
_entity_poly.pdbx_strand_id
1 'polypeptide(L)' 'MVDRDLRGRGVRHEGVLAAMSAVPREAFLPPEMRHLAYEDRALPLSQGQTISQPYIVAAMTE' A
#
# COMPACT_ATOMS: atom_id res chain seq x y z
N MET A 1 6.75 -4.39 -3.06
CA MET A 1 5.77 -3.30 -3.16
C MET A 1 6.16 -2.28 -4.22
N VAL A 2 7.07 -1.32 -3.96
CA VAL A 2 7.29 -0.17 -4.88
C VAL A 2 7.71 -0.58 -6.30
N ASP A 3 8.85 -1.25 -6.46
CA ASP A 3 9.34 -1.58 -7.81
C ASP A 3 8.48 -2.65 -8.51
N ARG A 4 8.17 -3.73 -7.79
CA ARG A 4 7.41 -4.87 -8.33
C ARG A 4 5.97 -4.51 -8.66
N ASP A 5 5.27 -3.86 -7.73
CA ASP A 5 3.80 -3.75 -7.78
C ASP A 5 3.35 -2.35 -8.24
N LEU A 6 4.06 -1.28 -7.87
CA LEU A 6 3.68 0.08 -8.28
C LEU A 6 4.31 0.45 -9.63
N ARG A 7 5.64 0.46 -9.72
CA ARG A 7 6.34 0.76 -10.98
C ARG A 7 6.03 -0.29 -12.05
N GLY A 8 6.02 -1.57 -11.68
CA GLY A 8 5.66 -2.67 -12.58
C GLY A 8 4.27 -2.51 -13.22
N ARG A 9 3.35 -1.79 -12.57
CA ARG A 9 1.98 -1.57 -13.04
C ARG A 9 1.72 -0.16 -13.57
N GLY A 10 2.76 0.64 -13.78
CA GLY A 10 2.66 1.91 -14.51
C GLY A 10 2.65 3.16 -13.64
N VAL A 11 2.81 3.06 -12.31
CA VAL A 11 3.01 4.26 -11.48
C VAL A 11 4.40 4.85 -11.74
N ARG A 12 4.48 6.16 -12.02
CA ARG A 12 5.70 6.87 -12.45
C ARG A 12 6.00 8.12 -11.62
N HIS A 13 5.02 8.72 -10.96
CA HIS A 13 5.21 9.96 -10.20
C HIS A 13 6.13 9.72 -9.00
N GLU A 14 7.36 10.22 -9.07
CA GLU A 14 8.41 9.96 -8.07
C GLU A 14 8.02 10.42 -6.65
N GLY A 15 7.26 11.51 -6.53
CA GLY A 15 6.72 11.95 -5.24
C GLY A 15 5.77 10.93 -4.59
N VAL A 16 4.93 10.25 -5.38
CA VAL A 16 4.00 9.22 -4.89
C VAL A 16 4.79 7.98 -4.50
N LEU A 17 5.74 7.57 -5.34
CA LEU A 17 6.59 6.40 -5.06
C LEU A 17 7.46 6.60 -3.81
N ALA A 18 8.00 7.81 -3.61
CA ALA A 18 8.72 8.17 -2.40
C ALA A 18 7.82 8.12 -1.15
N ALA A 19 6.61 8.68 -1.23
CA ALA A 19 5.64 8.62 -0.13
C ALA A 19 5.24 7.18 0.21
N MET A 20 4.96 6.36 -0.81
CA MET A 20 4.63 4.94 -0.64
C MET A 20 5.79 4.14 -0.03
N SER A 21 7.04 4.54 -0.23
CA SER A 21 8.20 3.92 0.42
C SER A 21 8.46 4.42 1.83
N ALA A 22 8.09 5.67 2.14
CA ALA A 22 8.43 6.34 3.40
C ALA A 22 7.39 6.10 4.51
N VAL A 23 6.11 5.94 4.14
CA VAL A 23 5.03 5.74 5.12
C VAL A 23 4.97 4.27 5.54
N PRO A 24 5.16 3.93 6.83
CA PRO A 24 5.18 2.54 7.30
C PRO A 24 3.77 1.97 7.34
N ARG A 25 3.38 1.27 6.27
CA ARG A 25 2.02 0.75 6.08
C ARG A 25 1.57 -0.21 7.20
N GLU A 26 2.48 -0.97 7.79
CA GLU A 26 2.25 -1.87 8.91
C GLU A 26 1.79 -1.16 10.20
N ALA A 27 2.08 0.14 10.33
CA ALA A 27 1.61 0.94 11.46
C ALA A 27 0.08 1.14 11.44
N PHE A 28 -0.55 0.96 10.27
CA PHE A 28 -1.99 1.07 10.05
C PHE A 28 -2.72 -0.29 10.11
N LEU A 29 -2.02 -1.35 10.54
CA LEU A 29 -2.56 -2.71 10.62
C LEU A 29 -2.51 -3.27 12.05
N PRO A 30 -3.45 -4.17 12.39
CA PRO A 30 -3.35 -5.01 13.59
C PRO A 30 -2.05 -5.83 13.59
N PRO A 31 -1.43 -6.10 14.77
CA PRO A 31 -0.17 -6.83 14.89
C PRO A 31 -0.11 -8.15 14.10
N GLU A 32 -1.20 -8.91 14.14
CA GLU A 32 -1.37 -10.20 13.46
C GLU A 32 -1.28 -10.11 11.94
N MET A 33 -1.53 -8.93 11.35
CA MET A 33 -1.56 -8.72 9.90
C MET A 33 -0.35 -7.94 9.37
N ARG A 34 0.54 -7.45 10.23
CA ARG A 34 1.71 -6.65 9.81
C ARG A 34 2.63 -7.38 8.83
N HIS A 35 2.72 -8.71 8.93
CA HIS A 35 3.49 -9.53 8.00
C HIS A 35 2.97 -9.47 6.55
N LEU A 36 1.72 -9.05 6.35
CA LEU A 36 1.06 -8.92 5.04
C LEU A 36 1.09 -7.48 4.52
N ALA A 37 1.66 -6.53 5.27
CA ALA A 37 1.48 -5.09 5.03
C ALA A 37 1.87 -4.64 3.62
N TYR A 38 2.89 -5.26 3.04
CA TYR A 38 3.50 -4.91 1.76
C TYR A 38 3.10 -5.83 0.61
N GLU A 39 2.12 -6.70 0.84
CA GLU A 39 1.43 -7.41 -0.24
C GLU A 39 0.52 -6.45 -0.99
N ASP A 40 0.50 -6.56 -2.32
CA ASP A 40 -0.37 -5.76 -3.16
C ASP A 40 -1.81 -6.31 -3.11
N ARG A 41 -2.46 -6.22 -1.95
CA ARG A 41 -3.86 -6.61 -1.73
C ARG A 41 -4.54 -5.74 -0.68
N ALA A 42 -5.86 -5.69 -0.73
CA ALA A 42 -6.65 -5.09 0.34
C ALA A 42 -6.59 -5.99 1.59
N LEU A 43 -6.60 -5.38 2.77
CA LEU A 43 -6.58 -6.09 4.04
C LEU A 43 -7.77 -5.64 4.91
N PRO A 44 -8.50 -6.56 5.56
CA PRO A 44 -9.58 -6.20 6.46
C PRO A 44 -9.07 -5.45 7.69
N LEU A 45 -9.87 -4.50 8.16
CA LEU A 45 -9.73 -3.78 9.41
C LEU A 45 -10.97 -4.04 10.29
N SER A 46 -11.01 -3.41 11.46
CA SER A 46 -12.18 -3.44 12.33
C SER A 46 -13.40 -2.79 11.66
N GLN A 47 -14.59 -3.08 12.18
CA GLN A 47 -15.86 -2.49 11.72
C GLN A 47 -16.17 -2.71 10.22
N GLY A 48 -15.71 -3.83 9.65
CA GLY A 48 -15.92 -4.16 8.25
C GLY A 48 -15.20 -3.24 7.27
N GLN A 49 -14.28 -2.40 7.75
CA GLN A 49 -13.46 -1.54 6.91
C GLN A 49 -12.33 -2.35 6.27
N THR A 50 -11.70 -1.77 5.26
CA THR A 50 -10.51 -2.35 4.61
C THR A 50 -9.49 -1.25 4.38
N ILE A 51 -8.21 -1.59 4.50
CA ILE A 51 -7.14 -0.77 3.94
C ILE A 51 -6.94 -1.16 2.49
N SER A 52 -7.04 -0.19 1.58
CA SER A 52 -6.93 -0.40 0.14
C SER A 52 -5.58 -1.00 -0.25
N GLN A 53 -5.58 -1.76 -1.35
CA GLN A 53 -4.37 -2.28 -2.00
C GLN A 53 -3.36 -1.14 -2.25
N PRO A 54 -2.05 -1.34 -1.99
CA PRO A 54 -1.00 -0.36 -2.28
C PRO A 54 -1.08 0.25 -3.68
N TYR A 55 -1.28 -0.56 -4.73
CA TYR A 55 -1.46 -0.07 -6.09
C TYR A 55 -2.64 0.90 -6.24
N ILE A 56 -3.81 0.58 -5.67
CA ILE A 56 -5.00 1.45 -5.77
C ILE A 56 -4.72 2.82 -5.12
N VAL A 57 -4.07 2.83 -3.95
CA VAL A 57 -3.70 4.08 -3.28
C VAL A 57 -2.75 4.91 -4.15
N ALA A 58 -1.71 4.28 -4.71
CA ALA A 58 -0.77 4.96 -5.58
C ALA A 58 -1.43 5.50 -6.86
N ALA A 59 -2.24 4.68 -7.54
CA ALA A 59 -2.91 5.05 -8.78
C ALA A 59 -3.97 6.16 -8.61
N MET A 60 -4.58 6.27 -7.42
CA MET A 60 -5.51 7.36 -7.11
C MET A 60 -4.81 8.67 -6.74
N THR A 61 -3.52 8.60 -6.38
CA THR A 61 -2.75 9.75 -5.88
C THR A 61 -1.84 10.36 -6.96
N GLU A 62 -1.55 9.61 -8.02
CA GLU A 62 -0.74 10.05 -9.17
C GLU A 62 -1.47 11.01 -10.11
#